data_AF-A0A417Z8T5-F1
#
_entry.id   AF-A0A417Z8T5-F1
#
_cell.length_a   1.000
_cell.length_b   1.000
_cell.length_c   1.000
_cell.angle_alpha   90.00
_cell.angle_beta   90.00
_cell.angle_gamma   90.00
#
_symmetry.space_group_name_H-M   'P 1'
#
loop_
_entity.id
_entity.type
_entity.pdbx_description
1 polymer ?
#
loop_
_entity_poly.entity_id
_entity_poly.type
_entity_poly.pdbx_seq_one_letter_code
_entity_poly.pdbx_strand_id
1 'polypeptide(L)'
;MSEITIEPVGPAEQEVLEKWLDDAARWNIDVTDVRSIDRAYESYVDDVLDQDEDEREDPTPFVAMLGFALGQWLTLESVLEWRVITDADGRDLGLSLPDESSIMFPSDFIADAWNEMRRDWLNGWATDLRNQLEALR
;
A
#
# COMPACT_ATOMS: atom_id res chain seq x y z
N MET A 1 -11.43 24.85 -0.28
CA MET A 1 -10.62 23.79 -0.90
C MET A 1 -9.43 23.65 0.01
N SER A 2 -9.28 22.50 0.67
CA SER A 2 -8.08 22.18 1.43
C SER A 2 -6.91 22.24 0.44
N GLU A 3 -5.86 22.98 0.76
CA GLU A 3 -4.67 23.06 -0.08
C GLU A 3 -3.89 21.76 0.12
N ILE A 4 -3.87 20.91 -0.91
CA ILE A 4 -3.05 19.69 -0.92
C ILE A 4 -1.64 20.12 -1.31
N THR A 5 -0.65 19.77 -0.49
CA THR A 5 0.77 19.97 -0.77
C THR A 5 1.42 18.63 -1.05
N ILE A 6 2.22 18.56 -2.11
CA ILE A 6 2.97 17.37 -2.51
C ILE A 6 4.46 17.71 -2.44
N GLU A 7 5.21 16.95 -1.67
CA GLU A 7 6.63 17.14 -1.48
C GLU A 7 7.39 15.84 -1.80
N PRO A 8 8.65 15.92 -2.26
CA PRO A 8 9.53 14.76 -2.32
C PRO A 8 9.70 14.12 -0.93
N VAL A 9 9.96 12.82 -0.89
CA VAL A 9 10.26 12.09 0.35
C VAL A 9 11.53 12.66 1.01
N GLY A 10 11.37 13.09 2.26
CA GLY A 10 12.48 13.54 3.10
C GLY A 10 13.14 12.37 3.85
N PRO A 11 14.28 12.62 4.55
CA PRO A 11 14.99 11.57 5.28
C PRO A 11 14.13 10.87 6.35
N ALA A 12 13.28 11.62 7.06
CA ALA A 12 12.43 11.06 8.11
C ALA A 12 11.35 10.14 7.53
N GLU A 13 10.73 10.54 6.42
CA GLU A 13 9.73 9.71 5.75
C GLU A 13 10.35 8.50 5.05
N GLN A 14 11.58 8.63 4.56
CA GLN A 14 12.35 7.50 4.05
C GLN A 14 12.60 6.46 5.14
N GLU A 15 12.97 6.87 6.35
CA GLU A 15 13.13 5.94 7.50
C GLU A 15 11.82 5.21 7.84
N VAL A 16 10.67 5.89 7.73
CA VAL A 16 9.36 5.27 7.95
C VAL A 16 9.04 4.25 6.87
N LEU A 17 9.27 4.59 5.60
CA LEU A 17 9.10 3.67 4.47
C LEU A 17 9.97 2.42 4.66
N GLU A 18 11.26 2.61 4.93
CA GLU A 18 12.21 1.51 5.13
C GLU A 18 11.79 0.60 6.29
N LYS A 19 11.30 1.17 7.40
CA LYS A 19 10.80 0.39 8.52
C LYS A 19 9.64 -0.54 8.13
N TRP A 20 8.67 -0.03 7.37
CA TRP A 20 7.54 -0.84 6.92
C TRP A 20 7.96 -1.93 5.94
N LEU A 21 8.91 -1.63 5.05
CA LEU A 21 9.46 -2.61 4.11
C LEU A 21 10.29 -3.69 4.82
N ASP A 22 11.04 -3.31 5.86
CA ASP A 22 11.73 -4.25 6.75
C ASP A 22 10.74 -5.17 7.48
N ASP A 23 9.63 -4.62 7.98
CA ASP A 23 8.57 -5.40 8.60
C ASP A 23 7.92 -6.34 7.59
N ALA A 24 7.61 -5.88 6.37
CA ALA A 24 7.11 -6.73 5.29
C ALA A 24 8.08 -7.90 4.99
N ALA A 25 9.39 -7.62 4.92
CA ALA A 25 10.40 -8.64 4.73
C ALA A 25 10.46 -9.66 5.89
N ARG A 26 10.27 -9.23 7.14
CA ARG A 26 10.16 -10.13 8.31
C ARG A 26 8.95 -11.05 8.22
N TRP A 27 7.89 -10.61 7.56
CA TRP A 27 6.71 -11.39 7.24
C TRP A 27 6.86 -12.25 5.97
N ASN A 28 8.06 -12.32 5.39
CA ASN A 28 8.35 -13.02 4.13
C ASN A 28 7.57 -12.50 2.92
N ILE A 29 7.22 -11.21 2.92
CA ILE A 29 6.58 -10.54 1.80
C ILE A 29 7.66 -10.02 0.85
N ASP A 30 7.73 -10.58 -0.36
CA ASP A 30 8.58 -10.06 -1.42
C ASP A 30 7.89 -8.91 -2.15
N VAL A 31 8.36 -7.67 -1.91
CA VAL A 31 7.81 -6.45 -2.53
C VAL A 31 8.09 -6.34 -4.02
N THR A 32 8.89 -7.25 -4.60
CA THR A 32 9.12 -7.33 -6.05
C THR A 32 8.14 -8.29 -6.75
N ASP A 33 7.36 -9.07 -5.98
CA ASP A 33 6.36 -10.01 -6.49
C ASP A 33 4.98 -9.71 -5.87
N VAL A 34 4.08 -9.11 -6.64
CA VAL A 34 2.71 -8.83 -6.21
C VAL A 34 1.95 -10.08 -5.75
N ARG A 35 2.32 -11.26 -6.24
CA ARG A 35 1.72 -12.54 -5.78
C ARG A 35 2.18 -12.91 -4.38
N SER A 36 3.31 -12.40 -3.92
CA SER A 36 3.73 -12.54 -2.52
C SER A 36 2.88 -11.68 -1.60
N ILE A 37 2.54 -10.46 -2.04
CA ILE A 37 1.69 -9.53 -1.30
C ILE A 37 0.25 -10.05 -1.23
N ASP A 38 -0.28 -10.51 -2.37
CA ASP A 38 -1.59 -11.16 -2.50
C ASP A 38 -1.74 -12.35 -1.55
N ARG A 39 -0.77 -13.27 -1.54
CA ARG A 39 -0.79 -14.41 -0.62
C ARG A 39 -0.76 -14.01 0.85
N ALA A 40 -0.02 -12.95 1.21
CA ALA A 40 0.03 -12.48 2.59
C ALA A 40 -1.31 -11.86 3.03
N TYR A 41 -1.96 -11.10 2.14
CA TYR A 41 -3.31 -10.61 2.38
C TYR A 41 -4.31 -11.75 2.58
N GLU A 42 -4.33 -12.72 1.65
CA GLU A 42 -5.27 -13.84 1.72
C GLU A 42 -5.07 -14.71 2.98
N SER A 43 -3.81 -14.97 3.35
CA SER A 43 -3.49 -15.70 4.58
C SER A 43 -3.96 -14.95 5.83
N TYR A 44 -3.83 -13.63 5.85
CA TYR A 44 -4.27 -12.83 6.99
C TYR A 44 -5.80 -12.78 7.13
N VAL A 45 -6.52 -12.71 6.01
CA VAL A 45 -7.98 -12.81 6.02
C VAL A 45 -8.42 -14.21 6.47
N ASP A 46 -7.75 -15.27 6.03
CA ASP A 46 -7.99 -16.64 6.53
C ASP A 46 -7.80 -16.73 8.06
N ASP A 47 -6.65 -16.26 8.56
CA ASP A 47 -6.32 -16.32 9.99
C ASP A 47 -7.35 -15.57 10.85
N VAL A 48 -7.82 -14.40 10.41
CA VAL A 48 -8.79 -13.60 11.17
C VAL A 48 -10.20 -14.18 11.11
N LEU A 49 -10.58 -14.82 10.00
CA LEU A 49 -11.87 -15.50 9.90
C LEU A 49 -11.92 -16.78 10.76
N ASP A 50 -10.78 -17.42 10.99
CA ASP A 50 -10.65 -18.58 11.87
C ASP A 50 -10.58 -18.21 13.37
N GLN A 51 -10.36 -16.92 13.69
CA GLN A 51 -10.33 -16.40 15.06
C GLN A 51 -11.69 -15.88 15.54
N ASP A 52 -11.97 -16.11 16.83
CA ASP A 52 -13.08 -15.49 17.55
C ASP A 52 -12.91 -13.96 17.58
N GLU A 53 -14.02 -13.22 17.48
CA GLU A 53 -14.00 -11.76 17.29
C GLU A 53 -13.23 -11.01 18.39
N ASP A 54 -13.34 -11.49 19.62
CA ASP A 54 -12.70 -10.94 20.82
C ASP A 54 -11.22 -11.30 20.98
N GLU A 55 -10.68 -12.19 20.14
CA GLU A 55 -9.26 -12.57 20.11
C GLU A 55 -8.48 -11.92 18.95
N ARG A 56 -9.19 -11.28 18.01
CA ARG A 56 -8.59 -10.65 16.82
C ARG A 56 -7.67 -9.49 17.22
N GLU A 57 -6.44 -9.53 16.71
CA GLU A 57 -5.52 -8.39 16.81
C GLU A 57 -6.00 -7.21 15.96
N ASP A 58 -5.56 -6.00 16.32
CA ASP A 58 -5.82 -4.80 15.51
C ASP A 58 -5.19 -4.98 14.12
N PRO A 59 -5.99 -4.96 13.03
CA PRO A 59 -5.48 -5.18 11.68
C PRO A 59 -4.70 -4.00 11.12
N THR A 60 -4.79 -2.82 11.76
CA THR A 60 -4.22 -1.57 11.24
C THR A 60 -2.74 -1.69 10.88
N PRO A 61 -1.85 -2.25 11.73
CA PRO A 61 -0.44 -2.37 11.38
C PRO A 61 -0.19 -3.30 10.19
N PHE A 62 -0.94 -4.41 10.09
CA PHE A 62 -0.77 -5.37 9.01
C PHE A 62 -1.28 -4.82 7.68
N VAL A 63 -2.45 -4.16 7.69
CA VAL A 63 -3.03 -3.45 6.55
C VAL A 63 -2.08 -2.35 6.06
N ALA A 64 -1.51 -1.56 6.97
CA ALA A 64 -0.51 -0.54 6.63
C ALA A 64 0.73 -1.16 5.97
N MET A 65 1.30 -2.21 6.57
CA MET A 65 2.46 -2.93 6.01
C MET A 65 2.20 -3.44 4.59
N LEU A 66 1.03 -4.03 4.32
CA LEU A 66 0.65 -4.45 2.98
C LEU A 66 0.49 -3.27 2.02
N GLY A 67 -0.03 -2.15 2.48
CA GLY A 67 -0.09 -0.90 1.72
C GLY A 67 1.30 -0.45 1.27
N PHE A 68 2.26 -0.39 2.19
CA PHE A 68 3.65 -0.03 1.86
C PHE A 68 4.32 -1.04 0.92
N ALA A 69 4.10 -2.35 1.12
CA ALA A 69 4.60 -3.38 0.23
C ALA A 69 4.04 -3.24 -1.20
N LEU A 70 2.72 -3.01 -1.33
CA LEU A 70 2.05 -2.76 -2.61
C LEU A 70 2.58 -1.49 -3.27
N GLY A 71 2.72 -0.42 -2.48
CA GLY A 71 3.25 0.85 -2.96
C GLY A 71 4.67 0.69 -3.51
N GLN A 72 5.52 -0.04 -2.79
CA GLN A 72 6.87 -0.33 -3.23
C GLN A 72 6.89 -1.12 -4.54
N TRP A 73 6.07 -2.16 -4.67
CA TRP A 73 5.91 -2.90 -5.92
C TRP A 73 5.49 -1.98 -7.08
N LEU A 74 4.49 -1.11 -6.87
CA LEU A 74 4.02 -0.17 -7.87
C LEU A 74 5.13 0.82 -8.31
N THR A 75 5.95 1.33 -7.40
CA THR A 75 7.06 2.22 -7.76
C THR A 75 8.15 1.51 -8.57
N LEU A 76 8.39 0.22 -8.31
CA LEU A 76 9.36 -0.57 -9.08
C LEU A 76 8.84 -0.88 -10.50
N GLU A 77 7.53 -1.09 -10.64
CA GLU A 77 6.93 -1.57 -11.88
C GLU A 77 6.31 -0.45 -12.75
N SER A 78 6.14 0.76 -12.22
CA SER A 78 5.44 1.87 -12.90
C SER A 78 6.20 3.20 -12.86
N VAL A 79 5.54 4.31 -13.24
CA VAL A 79 6.09 5.69 -13.16
C VAL A 79 5.79 6.38 -11.84
N LEU A 80 5.06 5.71 -10.94
CA LEU A 80 4.69 6.29 -9.67
C LEU A 80 5.92 6.51 -8.79
N GLU A 81 5.90 7.60 -8.05
CA GLU A 81 6.94 7.96 -7.09
C GLU A 81 6.32 8.12 -5.71
N TRP A 82 7.04 7.67 -4.68
CA TRP A 82 6.69 8.03 -3.31
C TRP A 82 6.79 9.53 -3.12
N ARG A 83 5.77 10.11 -2.50
CA ARG A 83 5.67 11.52 -2.15
C ARG A 83 5.08 11.68 -0.77
N VAL A 84 5.44 12.79 -0.12
CA VAL A 84 4.77 13.23 1.10
C VAL A 84 3.60 14.11 0.70
N ILE A 85 2.40 13.69 1.07
CA ILE A 85 1.17 14.41 0.77
C ILE A 85 0.65 15.00 2.07
N THR A 86 0.37 16.30 2.06
CA THR A 86 -0.20 17.00 3.22
C THR A 86 -1.52 17.64 2.82
N ASP A 87 -2.57 17.34 3.58
CA ASP A 87 -3.91 17.90 3.41
C ASP A 87 -4.50 18.37 4.75
N ALA A 88 -5.84 18.48 4.84
CA ALA A 88 -6.51 18.91 6.06
C ALA A 88 -6.51 17.85 7.17
N ASP A 89 -6.36 16.57 6.82
CA ASP A 89 -6.43 15.43 7.72
C ASP A 89 -5.03 15.04 8.22
N GLY A 90 -3.97 15.37 7.48
CA GLY A 90 -2.62 15.27 7.99
C GLY A 90 -1.54 15.24 6.92
N ARG A 91 -0.38 14.71 7.32
CA ARG A 91 0.79 14.47 6.48
C ARG A 91 0.99 12.96 6.40
N ASP A 92 1.02 12.41 5.19
CA ASP A 92 1.18 10.98 4.97
C ASP A 92 2.03 10.67 3.73
N LEU A 93 2.47 9.41 3.62
CA LEU A 93 3.18 8.87 2.46
C LEU A 93 2.17 8.27 1.47
N GLY A 94 2.24 8.73 0.24
CA GLY A 94 1.46 8.18 -0.86
C GLY A 94 2.27 8.14 -2.15
N LEU A 95 1.61 7.72 -3.21
CA LEU A 95 2.18 7.67 -4.55
C LEU A 95 1.59 8.77 -5.42
N SER A 96 2.42 9.34 -6.28
CA SER A 96 1.97 10.30 -7.28
C SER A 96 2.62 10.04 -8.64
N LEU A 97 1.95 10.49 -9.70
CA LEU A 97 2.58 10.64 -11.01
C LEU A 97 3.66 11.73 -10.95
N PRO A 98 4.71 11.68 -11.81
CA PRO A 98 5.77 12.68 -11.79
C PRO A 98 5.30 14.12 -12.07
N ASP A 99 4.16 14.28 -12.78
CA ASP A 99 3.52 15.55 -13.05
C ASP A 99 2.52 15.99 -11.97
N GLU A 100 2.41 15.20 -10.90
CA GLU A 100 1.57 15.45 -9.73
C GLU A 100 0.06 15.56 -10.05
N SER A 101 -0.36 15.05 -11.21
CA SER A 101 -1.76 15.09 -11.68
C SER A 101 -2.66 14.06 -11.00
N SER A 102 -2.07 13.04 -10.37
CA SER A 102 -2.78 11.99 -9.66
C SER A 102 -2.03 11.59 -8.39
N ILE A 103 -2.79 11.31 -7.33
CA ILE A 103 -2.31 10.87 -6.02
C ILE A 103 -3.10 9.63 -5.63
N MET A 104 -2.44 8.67 -5.02
CA MET A 104 -3.10 7.50 -4.43
C MET A 104 -2.37 7.04 -3.17
N PHE A 105 -3.11 6.45 -2.24
CA PHE A 105 -2.57 5.87 -1.01
C PHE A 105 -2.74 4.36 -1.08
N PRO A 106 -1.66 3.58 -1.29
CA PRO A 106 -1.74 2.12 -1.39
C PRO A 106 -2.45 1.45 -0.20
N SER A 107 -2.28 2.00 1.01
CA SER A 107 -2.95 1.55 2.23
C SER A 107 -4.47 1.62 2.15
N ASP A 108 -5.03 2.62 1.46
CA ASP A 108 -6.48 2.81 1.36
C ASP A 108 -7.13 1.66 0.59
N PHE A 109 -6.51 1.21 -0.51
CA PHE A 109 -7.04 0.09 -1.27
C PHE A 109 -7.03 -1.22 -0.46
N ILE A 110 -5.99 -1.43 0.36
CA ILE A 110 -5.92 -2.60 1.24
C ILE A 110 -6.95 -2.47 2.36
N ALA A 111 -7.10 -1.29 2.96
CA ALA A 111 -8.05 -1.02 4.04
C ALA A 111 -9.50 -1.20 3.57
N ASP A 112 -9.86 -0.66 2.40
CA ASP A 112 -11.18 -0.84 1.80
C ASP A 112 -11.47 -2.31 1.52
N ALA A 113 -10.51 -3.03 0.92
CA ALA A 113 -10.65 -4.45 0.69
C ALA A 113 -10.77 -5.25 1.99
N TRP A 114 -9.99 -4.91 3.01
CA TRP A 114 -10.05 -5.50 4.34
C TRP A 114 -11.41 -5.30 5.02
N ASN A 115 -11.96 -4.09 4.98
CA ASN A 115 -13.27 -3.77 5.55
C ASN A 115 -14.41 -4.58 4.92
N GLU A 116 -14.26 -4.93 3.63
CA GLU A 116 -15.18 -5.81 2.91
C GLU A 116 -14.83 -7.30 3.01
N MET A 117 -13.69 -7.65 3.62
CA MET A 117 -13.08 -8.99 3.60
C MET A 117 -13.00 -9.54 2.16
N ARG A 118 -12.65 -8.68 1.21
CA ARG A 118 -12.65 -8.98 -0.22
C ARG A 118 -11.58 -10.03 -0.54
N ARG A 119 -11.92 -11.02 -1.37
CA ARG A 119 -11.04 -12.13 -1.77
C ARG A 119 -10.65 -12.06 -3.25
N ASP A 120 -9.55 -12.71 -3.60
CA ASP A 120 -9.10 -12.99 -4.98
C ASP A 120 -9.00 -11.72 -5.85
N TRP A 121 -8.60 -10.60 -5.25
CA TRP A 121 -8.68 -9.28 -5.88
C TRP A 121 -7.31 -8.66 -6.15
N LEU A 122 -6.37 -8.76 -5.21
CA LEU A 122 -5.20 -7.88 -5.13
C LEU A 122 -4.28 -8.07 -6.33
N ASN A 123 -3.86 -9.30 -6.61
CA ASN A 123 -2.96 -9.59 -7.72
C ASN A 123 -3.53 -9.16 -9.09
N GLY A 124 -4.80 -9.46 -9.36
CA GLY A 124 -5.47 -9.08 -10.60
C GLY A 124 -5.59 -7.57 -10.75
N TRP A 125 -6.12 -6.91 -9.71
CA TRP A 125 -6.30 -5.46 -9.69
C TRP A 125 -4.97 -4.71 -9.81
N ALA A 126 -3.94 -5.10 -9.06
CA ALA A 126 -2.64 -4.43 -9.07
C ALA A 126 -1.94 -4.59 -10.44
N THR A 127 -2.07 -5.76 -11.07
CA THR A 127 -1.55 -6.01 -12.43
C THR A 127 -2.25 -5.14 -13.46
N ASP A 128 -3.58 -5.01 -13.37
CA ASP A 128 -4.35 -4.16 -14.28
C ASP A 128 -4.01 -2.68 -14.10
N LEU A 129 -3.87 -2.22 -12.85
CA LEU A 129 -3.43 -0.86 -12.54
C LEU A 129 -2.04 -0.58 -13.12
N ARG A 130 -1.07 -1.47 -12.92
CA ARG A 130 0.26 -1.35 -13.50
C ARG A 130 0.20 -1.21 -15.02
N ASN A 131 -0.59 -2.05 -15.70
CA ASN A 131 -0.76 -1.99 -17.16
C ASN A 131 -1.34 -0.64 -17.62
N GLN A 132 -2.28 -0.06 -16.86
CA GLN A 132 -2.83 1.26 -17.15
C GLN A 132 -1.78 2.37 -16.99
N LEU A 133 -0.93 2.27 -15.96
CA LEU A 133 0.16 3.22 -15.71
C LEU A 133 1.29 3.11 -16.74
N GLU A 134 1.58 1.92 -17.27
CA GLU A 134 2.53 1.73 -18.37
C GLU A 134 2.11 2.48 -19.64
N ALA A 135 0.80 2.62 -19.90
CA ALA A 135 0.29 3.39 -21.03
C ALA A 135 0.56 4.91 -20.92
N LEU A 136 0.99 5.37 -19.74
CA LEU A 136 1.36 6.77 -19.46
C LEU A 136 2.88 7.02 -19.54
N ARG A 137 3.70 5.97 -19.73
CA ARG A 137 5.16 6.09 -19.99
C ARG A 137 5.42 6.57 -21.42
#